data_AF-A0A966SLA2-F1
#
_entry.id   AF-A0A966SLA2-F1
#
_cell.length_a   1.000
_cell.length_b   1.000
_cell.length_c   1.000
_cell.angle_alpha   90.00
_cell.angle_beta   90.00
_cell.angle_gamma   90.00
#
_symmetry.space_group_name_H-M   'P 1'
#
loop_
_entity.id
_entity.type
_entity.pdbx_description
1 polymer ?
#
loop_
_entity_poly.entity_id
_entity_poly.type
_entity_poly.pdbx_seq_one_letter_code
_entity_poly.pdbx_strand_id
1 'polypeptide(L)'
;MQRSSGVDVEIEQLKAGDRLAWNRAWEILYAISLSVCCSTASTLNHQDHEDVAAEAITEVIEYIEKVGSFEECKKLVVTISKNRLLDRFRSIATVKHGAGKVDSLDQ
;
A
#
# COMPACT_ATOMS: atom_id res chain seq x y z
N MET A 1 29.07 -19.54 6.18
CA MET A 1 27.80 -18.80 6.32
C MET A 1 27.01 -18.99 5.04
N GLN A 2 26.02 -19.88 5.10
CA GLN A 2 25.21 -20.30 3.95
C GLN A 2 24.13 -19.27 3.65
N ARG A 3 23.83 -19.15 2.36
CA ARG A 3 23.02 -18.14 1.67
C ARG A 3 21.63 -17.99 2.29
N SER A 4 21.24 -16.76 2.55
CA SER A 4 19.84 -16.38 2.74
C SER A 4 19.05 -16.92 1.55
N SER A 5 18.11 -17.83 1.80
CA SER A 5 17.09 -18.26 0.84
C SER A 5 16.09 -17.12 0.62
N GLY A 6 16.60 -15.95 0.23
CA GLY A 6 15.79 -14.83 -0.21
C GLY A 6 15.26 -15.18 -1.60
N VAL A 7 13.96 -15.03 -1.78
CA VAL A 7 13.38 -15.05 -3.11
C VAL A 7 14.02 -13.89 -3.88
N ASP A 8 14.99 -14.19 -4.75
CA ASP A 8 15.68 -13.17 -5.55
C ASP A 8 14.70 -12.62 -6.58
N VAL A 9 14.18 -11.42 -6.30
CA VAL A 9 13.35 -10.63 -7.21
C VAL A 9 14.23 -9.57 -7.84
N GLU A 10 14.45 -9.69 -9.15
CA GLU A 10 15.18 -8.70 -9.92
C GLU A 10 14.21 -7.62 -10.43
N ILE A 11 14.60 -6.36 -10.30
CA ILE A 11 13.75 -5.23 -10.70
C ILE A 11 13.44 -5.24 -12.20
N GLU A 12 14.38 -5.71 -13.02
CA GLU A 12 14.23 -5.80 -14.47
C GLU A 12 13.15 -6.82 -14.87
N GLN A 13 12.97 -7.90 -14.09
CA GLN A 13 11.87 -8.84 -14.31
C GLN A 13 10.51 -8.19 -14.03
N LEU A 14 10.44 -7.34 -12.99
CA LEU A 14 9.21 -6.61 -12.67
C LEU A 14 8.85 -5.60 -13.75
N LYS A 15 9.82 -4.83 -14.24
CA LYS A 15 9.65 -3.89 -15.36
C LYS A 15 9.22 -4.59 -16.65
N ALA A 16 9.79 -5.77 -16.92
CA ALA A 16 9.38 -6.60 -18.06
C ALA A 16 7.98 -7.20 -17.93
N GLY A 17 7.26 -6.99 -16.81
CA GLY A 17 5.94 -7.54 -16.57
C GLY A 17 5.95 -9.05 -16.31
N ASP A 18 7.08 -9.62 -15.87
CA ASP A 18 7.18 -11.05 -15.56
C ASP A 18 6.22 -11.40 -14.41
N ARG A 19 5.17 -12.16 -14.76
CA ARG A 19 4.12 -12.58 -13.81
C ARG A 19 4.67 -13.40 -12.65
N LEU A 20 5.67 -14.26 -12.87
CA LEU A 20 6.26 -15.06 -11.79
C LEU A 20 7.14 -14.21 -10.87
N ALA A 21 7.83 -13.21 -11.41
CA ALA A 21 8.53 -12.22 -10.59
C ALA A 21 7.54 -11.37 -9.78
N TRP A 22 6.42 -10.95 -10.37
CA TRP A 22 5.37 -10.22 -9.67
C TRP A 22 4.67 -11.05 -8.59
N ASN A 23 4.42 -12.34 -8.79
CA ASN A 23 3.88 -13.21 -7.74
C ASN A 23 4.82 -13.30 -6.53
N ARG A 24 6.12 -13.43 -6.78
CA ARG A 24 7.16 -13.46 -5.75
C ARG A 24 7.29 -12.11 -5.03
N ALA A 25 7.26 -11.01 -5.79
CA ALA A 25 7.29 -9.66 -5.25
C ALA A 25 6.05 -9.37 -4.41
N TRP A 26 4.87 -9.83 -4.84
CA TRP A 26 3.60 -9.62 -4.17
C TRP A 26 3.63 -10.10 -2.72
N GLU A 27 4.10 -11.32 -2.46
CA GLU A 27 4.19 -11.86 -1.10
C GLU A 27 5.02 -10.96 -0.17
N ILE A 28 6.13 -10.42 -0.68
CA ILE A 28 7.04 -9.55 0.08
C ILE A 28 6.44 -8.15 0.26
N LEU A 29 5.99 -7.54 -0.83
CA LEU A 29 5.45 -6.17 -0.83
C LEU A 29 4.16 -6.08 -0.04
N TYR A 30 3.29 -7.09 -0.12
CA TYR A 30 2.06 -7.17 0.65
C TYR A 30 2.32 -7.30 2.14
N ALA A 31 3.25 -8.17 2.56
CA ALA A 31 3.61 -8.27 3.98
C ALA A 31 4.17 -6.94 4.54
N ILE A 32 5.00 -6.25 3.76
CA ILE A 32 5.54 -4.93 4.13
C ILE A 32 4.39 -3.90 4.23
N SER A 33 3.56 -3.83 3.19
CA SER A 33 2.46 -2.89 3.08
C SER A 33 1.46 -3.06 4.22
N LEU A 34 1.02 -4.29 4.49
CA LEU A 34 0.08 -4.62 5.56
C LEU A 34 0.66 -4.29 6.93
N SER A 35 1.93 -4.62 7.18
CA SER A 35 2.62 -4.25 8.44
C SER A 35 2.66 -2.74 8.66
N VAL A 36 2.92 -1.96 7.61
CA VAL A 36 2.89 -0.49 7.65
C VAL A 36 1.48 0.02 7.95
N CYS A 37 0.45 -0.53 7.30
CA CYS A 37 -0.94 -0.14 7.53
C CYS A 37 -1.38 -0.42 8.98
N CYS A 38 -1.14 -1.63 9.47
CA CYS A 38 -1.46 -2.04 10.83
C CYS A 38 -0.78 -1.17 11.90
N SER A 39 0.50 -0.81 11.67
CA SER A 39 1.27 0.01 12.63
C SER A 39 0.94 1.50 12.57
N THR A 40 0.53 2.02 11.41
CA THR A 40 0.28 3.46 11.21
C THR A 40 -1.13 3.87 11.63
N ALA A 41 -2.14 3.04 11.39
CA ALA A 41 -3.53 3.34 11.74
C ALA A 41 -4.23 2.14 12.37
N SER A 42 -3.77 1.74 13.56
CA SER A 42 -4.28 0.59 14.31
C SER A 42 -5.78 0.66 14.68
N THR A 43 -6.41 1.83 14.54
CA THR A 43 -7.84 2.04 14.82
C THR A 43 -8.75 1.69 13.64
N LEU A 44 -8.21 1.53 12.43
CA LEU A 44 -8.97 1.00 11.29
C LEU A 44 -9.14 -0.51 11.44
N ASN A 45 -10.20 -1.05 10.84
CA ASN A 45 -10.41 -2.49 10.84
C ASN A 45 -9.39 -3.17 9.91
N HIS A 46 -9.24 -4.49 10.07
CA HIS A 46 -8.27 -5.26 9.30
C HIS A 46 -8.53 -5.23 7.79
N GLN A 47 -9.81 -5.24 7.37
CA GLN A 47 -10.17 -5.20 5.95
C GLN A 47 -9.69 -3.90 5.29
N ASP A 48 -9.83 -2.75 5.96
CA ASP A 48 -9.33 -1.47 5.47
C ASP A 48 -7.80 -1.49 5.31
N HIS A 49 -7.09 -2.21 6.18
CA HIS A 49 -5.63 -2.37 6.04
C HIS A 49 -5.26 -3.24 4.83
N GLU A 50 -5.97 -4.35 4.61
CA GLU A 50 -5.76 -5.23 3.46
C GLU A 50 -6.06 -4.53 2.14
N ASP A 51 -7.18 -3.81 2.06
CA ASP A 51 -7.58 -3.03 0.89
C ASP A 51 -6.50 -2.00 0.53
N VAL A 52 -6.07 -1.19 1.52
CA VAL A 52 -5.03 -0.19 1.31
C VAL A 52 -3.72 -0.84 0.90
N ALA A 53 -3.39 -2.02 1.44
CA ALA A 53 -2.17 -2.72 1.08
C ALA A 53 -2.19 -3.20 -0.37
N ALA A 54 -3.31 -3.75 -0.84
CA ALA A 54 -3.47 -4.18 -2.23
C ALA A 54 -3.47 -2.99 -3.20
N GLU A 55 -4.15 -1.89 -2.85
CA GLU A 55 -4.16 -0.65 -3.63
C GLU A 55 -2.75 -0.05 -3.74
N ALA A 56 -1.97 -0.04 -2.65
CA ALA A 56 -0.63 0.50 -2.65
C ALA A 56 0.31 -0.24 -3.61
N ILE A 57 0.22 -1.57 -3.67
CA ILE A 57 1.03 -2.37 -4.61
C ILE A 57 0.58 -2.13 -6.05
N THR A 58 -0.72 -1.96 -6.28
CA THR A 58 -1.24 -1.62 -7.61
C THR A 58 -0.66 -0.30 -8.10
N GLU A 59 -0.57 0.70 -7.24
CA GLU A 59 0.05 1.98 -7.57
C GLU A 59 1.58 1.87 -7.75
N VAL A 60 2.26 0.98 -7.02
CA VAL A 60 3.70 0.69 -7.27
C VAL A 60 3.93 0.25 -8.72
N ILE A 61 3.02 -0.55 -9.30
CA ILE A 61 3.14 -1.01 -10.70
C ILE A 61 3.21 0.18 -11.66
N GLU A 62 2.45 1.25 -11.41
CA GLU A 62 2.44 2.47 -12.25
C GLU A 62 3.79 3.21 -12.25
N TYR A 63 4.58 3.01 -11.20
CA TYR A 63 5.87 3.68 -10.99
C TYR A 63 7.08 2.76 -11.15
N ILE A 64 6.88 1.48 -11.49
CA ILE A 64 7.96 0.48 -11.49
C ILE A 64 9.13 0.84 -12.43
N GLU A 65 8.84 1.50 -13.55
CA GLU A 65 9.85 1.97 -14.51
C GLU A 65 10.82 3.01 -13.91
N LYS A 66 10.39 3.73 -12.87
CA LYS A 66 11.18 4.76 -12.20
C LYS A 66 12.07 4.20 -11.08
N VAL A 67 11.93 2.92 -10.77
CA VAL A 67 12.61 2.26 -9.65
C VAL A 67 13.90 1.59 -10.14
N GLY A 68 15.02 1.84 -9.46
CA GLY A 68 16.33 1.30 -9.83
C GLY A 68 16.65 -0.06 -9.20
N SER A 69 15.95 -0.45 -8.14
CA SER A 69 16.18 -1.73 -7.47
C SER A 69 14.95 -2.25 -6.72
N PHE A 70 14.94 -3.55 -6.40
CA PHE A 70 13.85 -4.11 -5.60
C PHE A 70 13.78 -3.53 -4.17
N GLU A 71 14.92 -3.11 -3.60
CA GLU A 71 14.93 -2.40 -2.32
C GLU A 71 14.27 -1.02 -2.39
N GLU A 72 14.45 -0.30 -3.50
CA GLU A 72 13.72 0.95 -3.74
C GLU A 72 12.23 0.70 -3.94
N CYS A 73 11.85 -0.42 -4.59
CA CYS A 73 10.45 -0.85 -4.71
C CYS A 73 9.80 -1.06 -3.32
N LYS A 74 10.51 -1.72 -2.40
CA LYS A 74 10.07 -1.88 -1.00
C LYS A 74 9.88 -0.54 -0.29
N LYS A 75 10.78 0.43 -0.50
CA LYS A 75 10.63 1.79 0.07
C LYS A 75 9.44 2.53 -0.53
N LEU A 76 9.21 2.34 -1.84
CA LEU A 76 8.09 2.93 -2.54
C LEU A 76 6.75 2.41 -1.99
N VAL A 77 6.60 1.09 -1.82
CA VAL A 77 5.35 0.52 -1.27
C VAL A 77 5.08 1.06 0.14
N VAL A 78 6.10 1.21 0.99
CA VAL A 78 5.95 1.81 2.34
C VAL A 78 5.40 3.23 2.24
N THR A 79 5.92 4.02 1.31
CA THR A 79 5.52 5.43 1.13
C THR A 79 4.08 5.53 0.64
N ILE A 80 3.74 4.78 -0.41
CA ILE A 80 2.40 4.76 -0.98
C ILE A 80 1.38 4.26 0.05
N SER A 81 1.70 3.19 0.78
CA SER A 81 0.83 2.64 1.83
C SER A 81 0.44 3.69 2.87
N LYS A 82 1.42 4.47 3.35
CA LYS A 82 1.17 5.53 4.34
C LYS A 82 0.27 6.63 3.78
N ASN A 83 0.54 7.08 2.55
CA ASN A 83 -0.25 8.13 1.92
C ASN A 83 -1.70 7.69 1.72
N ARG A 84 -1.91 6.50 1.15
CA ARG A 84 -3.23 5.90 0.95
C ARG A 84 -3.99 5.74 2.26
N LEU A 85 -3.33 5.26 3.30
CA LEU A 85 -3.93 5.08 4.61
C LEU A 85 -4.39 6.41 5.23
N LEU A 86 -3.56 7.45 5.13
CA LEU A 86 -3.89 8.79 5.59
C LEU A 86 -5.07 9.38 4.82
N ASP A 87 -5.11 9.18 3.50
CA ASP A 87 -6.21 9.65 2.66
C ASP A 87 -7.52 8.92 2.99
N ARG A 88 -7.47 7.60 3.23
CA ARG A 88 -8.63 6.83 3.70
C ARG A 88 -9.11 7.29 5.07
N PHE A 89 -8.19 7.55 5.99
CA PHE A 89 -8.51 8.09 7.31
C PHE A 89 -9.19 9.48 7.22
N ARG A 90 -8.67 10.37 6.36
CA ARG A 90 -9.27 11.68 6.09
C ARG A 90 -10.67 11.55 5.49
N SER A 91 -10.85 10.66 4.52
CA SER A 91 -12.15 10.41 3.89
C SER A 91 -13.19 9.96 4.92
N ILE A 92 -12.85 9.00 5.79
CA ILE A 92 -13.75 8.53 6.86
C ILE A 92 -14.07 9.67 7.85
N ALA A 93 -13.08 10.46 8.24
CA ALA A 93 -13.28 11.60 9.14
C ALA A 93 -14.21 12.66 8.51
N THR A 94 -14.02 13.01 7.24
CA THR A 94 -14.86 13.96 6.52
C THR A 94 -16.31 13.45 6.40
N VAL A 95 -16.52 12.18 6.09
CA VAL A 95 -17.87 11.57 6.07
C VAL A 95 -18.53 11.66 7.46
N LYS A 96 -17.79 11.37 8.53
CA LYS A 96 -18.31 11.48 9.90
C LYS A 96 -18.63 12.92 10.31
N HIS A 97 -17.86 13.90 9.86
CA HIS A 97 -18.09 15.31 10.19
C HIS A 97 -19.15 15.98 9.30
N GLY A 98 -19.37 15.50 8.06
CA GLY A 98 -20.43 16.00 7.17
C GLY A 98 -21.83 15.47 7.49
N ALA A 99 -21.94 14.39 8.28
CA ALA A 99 -23.21 13.84 8.72
C ALA A 99 -23.84 14.59 9.91
N GLY A 100 -23.18 15.64 10.43
CA GLY A 100 -23.71 16.49 11.50
C GLY A 100 -23.91 17.93 11.03
N LYS A 101 -25.17 18.39 11.04
CA LYS A 101 -25.69 19.73 10.65
C LYS A 101 -25.85 20.00 9.15
N VAL A 102 -26.92 19.41 8.62
CA VAL A 102 -27.87 20.14 7.76
C VAL A 102 -29.27 19.93 8.33
N ASP A 103 -29.49 20.37 9.58
CA ASP A 103 -30.85 20.75 9.95
C ASP A 103 -31.15 22.02 9.19
N SER A 104 -32.07 21.90 8.23
CA SER A 104 -32.61 22.99 7.43
C SER A 104 -32.98 24.17 8.32
N LEU A 105 -32.29 25.30 8.14
CA LEU A 105 -32.80 26.60 8.58
C LEU A 105 -33.85 27.06 7.58
N ASP A 106 -35.04 26.45 7.65
CA ASP A 106 -36.27 27.03 7.11
C ASP A 106 -37.14 27.48 8.29
N GLN A 107 -36.97 28.74 8.70
CA GLN A 107 -37.98 29.53 9.39
C GLN A 107 -38.03 30.93 8.78
#